data_AF-A0A6L5WKB6-F1
#
_entry.id   AF-A0A6L5WKB6-F1
#
_cell.length_a   1.000
_cell.length_b   1.000
_cell.length_c   1.000
_cell.angle_alpha   90.00
_cell.angle_beta   90.00
_cell.angle_gamma   90.00
#
_symmetry.space_group_name_H-M   'P 1'
#
loop_
_entity.id
_entity.type
_entity.pdbx_description
1 polymer ?
#
loop_
_entity_poly.entity_id
_entity_poly.type
_entity_poly.pdbx_seq_one_letter_code
_entity_poly.pdbx_strand_id
1 'polypeptide(L)'
;MQDFKNYDLHVKSNQKKDRLFWTLFICNVLCFFMLLIIFRQADVIKGDGPGGFFEGIIRIFIAIIILASFILMVLFSSIGYFRYIKKQKGKMCLILSALLMLVIINCAFVMIYDACSDELGHCRQWKIYIH
;
A
#
# COMPACT_ATOMS: atom_id res chain seq x y z
N MET A 1 11.92 -2.39 -45.46
CA MET A 1 10.77 -3.03 -44.76
C MET A 1 11.14 -3.59 -43.38
N GLN A 2 12.37 -4.11 -43.17
CA GLN A 2 12.82 -4.58 -41.85
C GLN A 2 12.96 -3.47 -40.78
N ASP A 3 13.35 -2.26 -41.17
CA ASP A 3 13.51 -1.14 -40.24
C ASP A 3 12.19 -0.68 -39.61
N PHE A 4 11.10 -0.69 -40.38
CA PHE A 4 9.77 -0.32 -39.89
C PHE A 4 9.28 -1.28 -38.81
N LYS A 5 9.51 -2.59 -38.99
CA LYS A 5 9.14 -3.64 -38.02
C LYS A 5 9.96 -3.53 -36.73
N ASN A 6 11.21 -3.09 -36.83
CA ASN A 6 12.09 -2.89 -35.68
C ASN A 6 11.71 -1.63 -34.88
N TYR A 7 11.30 -0.57 -35.59
CA TYR A 7 10.77 0.66 -34.99
C TYR A 7 9.48 0.40 -34.18
N ASP A 8 8.53 -0.34 -34.75
CA ASP A 8 7.28 -0.71 -34.06
C ASP A 8 7.51 -1.54 -32.78
N LEU A 9 8.51 -2.44 -32.79
CA LEU A 9 8.87 -3.23 -31.61
C LEU A 9 9.46 -2.36 -30.50
N HIS A 10 10.28 -1.36 -30.85
CA HIS A 10 10.85 -0.41 -29.90
C HIS A 10 9.77 0.48 -29.27
N VAL A 11 8.84 0.99 -30.07
CA VAL A 11 7.72 1.82 -29.59
C VAL A 11 6.81 1.01 -28.64
N LYS A 12 6.41 -0.21 -29.02
CA LYS A 12 5.61 -1.09 -28.15
C LYS A 12 6.33 -1.47 -26.85
N SER A 13 7.65 -1.63 -26.88
CA SER A 13 8.46 -1.96 -25.70
C SER A 13 8.52 -0.79 -24.71
N ASN A 14 8.74 0.43 -25.19
CA ASN A 14 8.76 1.63 -24.34
C ASN A 14 7.38 1.91 -23.74
N GLN A 15 6.31 1.81 -24.54
CA GLN A 15 4.94 1.99 -24.05
C GLN A 15 4.54 0.98 -22.95
N LYS A 16 5.11 -0.23 -22.95
CA LYS A 16 4.90 -1.21 -21.87
C LYS A 16 5.63 -0.83 -20.59
N LYS A 17 6.86 -0.30 -20.68
CA LYS A 17 7.62 0.17 -19.52
C LYS A 17 6.97 1.38 -18.86
N ASP A 18 6.48 2.32 -19.67
CA ASP A 18 5.79 3.51 -19.16
C ASP A 18 4.49 3.13 -18.44
N ARG A 19 3.70 2.24 -19.04
CA ARG A 19 2.50 1.71 -18.36
C ARG A 19 2.83 1.03 -17.05
N LEU A 20 3.85 0.17 -17.01
CA LEU A 20 4.27 -0.49 -15.77
C LEU A 20 4.70 0.52 -14.69
N PHE A 21 5.47 1.54 -15.09
CA PHE A 21 5.89 2.62 -14.17
C PHE A 21 4.67 3.33 -13.58
N TRP A 22 3.75 3.80 -14.43
CA TRP A 22 2.55 4.50 -13.98
C TRP A 22 1.66 3.64 -13.08
N THR A 23 1.48 2.35 -13.41
CA THR A 23 0.75 1.42 -12.56
C THR A 23 1.40 1.28 -11.18
N LEU A 24 2.71 1.03 -11.11
CA LEU A 24 3.41 0.90 -9.83
C LEU A 24 3.39 2.21 -9.03
N PHE A 25 3.51 3.35 -9.70
CA PHE A 25 3.44 4.66 -9.08
C PHE A 25 2.07 4.90 -8.44
N ILE A 26 0.98 4.72 -9.20
CA ILE A 26 -0.39 4.89 -8.70
C ILE A 26 -0.66 3.94 -7.53
N CYS A 27 -0.24 2.69 -7.64
CA CYS A 27 -0.37 1.70 -6.57
C CYS A 27 0.37 2.11 -5.29
N ASN A 28 1.61 2.58 -5.40
CA ASN A 28 2.38 3.05 -4.24
C ASN A 28 1.71 4.27 -3.59
N VAL A 29 1.19 5.20 -4.39
CA VAL A 29 0.45 6.37 -3.89
C VAL A 29 -0.83 5.95 -3.16
N LEU A 30 -1.61 5.02 -3.71
CA LEU A 30 -2.80 4.49 -3.05
C LEU A 30 -2.47 3.81 -1.71
N CYS A 31 -1.44 2.97 -1.68
CA CYS A 31 -0.97 2.35 -0.44
C CYS A 31 -0.48 3.37 0.58
N PHE A 32 0.12 4.48 0.14
CA PHE A 32 0.53 5.57 1.02
C PHE A 32 -0.70 6.24 1.65
N PHE A 33 -1.76 6.52 0.88
CA PHE A 33 -3.00 7.04 1.45
C PHE A 33 -3.64 6.07 2.45
N MET A 34 -3.64 4.77 2.14
CA MET A 34 -4.13 3.74 3.08
C MET A 34 -3.31 3.70 4.36
N LEU A 35 -1.99 3.83 4.26
CA LEU A 35 -1.10 3.91 5.41
C LEU A 35 -1.45 5.09 6.33
N LEU A 36 -1.72 6.27 5.76
CA LEU A 36 -2.15 7.44 6.54
C LEU A 36 -3.47 7.21 7.28
N ILE A 37 -4.42 6.53 6.65
CA ILE A 37 -5.69 6.15 7.29
C ILE A 37 -5.42 5.22 8.47
N ILE A 38 -4.56 4.22 8.30
CA ILE A 38 -4.20 3.24 9.34
C ILE A 38 -3.52 3.93 10.52
N PHE A 39 -2.54 4.82 10.28
CA PHE A 39 -1.88 5.56 11.36
C PHE A 39 -2.85 6.44 12.15
N ARG A 40 -3.73 7.15 11.44
CA ARG A 40 -4.76 7.98 12.08
C ARG A 40 -5.69 7.14 12.97
N GLN A 41 -5.99 5.92 12.57
CA GLN A 41 -6.82 5.00 13.34
C GLN A 41 -6.08 4.31 14.48
N ALA A 42 -4.77 4.09 14.33
CA ALA A 42 -3.94 3.50 15.38
C ALA A 42 -3.87 4.40 16.63
N ASP A 43 -3.96 5.72 16.46
CA ASP A 43 -4.00 6.69 17.58
C ASP A 43 -5.34 6.72 18.32
N VAL A 44 -6.41 6.12 17.76
CA VAL A 44 -7.72 6.07 18.42
C VAL A 44 -7.79 4.82 19.29
N ILE A 45 -7.67 4.98 20.60
CA ILE A 45 -7.84 3.93 21.61
C ILE A 45 -9.28 3.98 22.14
N LYS A 46 -9.99 2.85 22.18
CA LYS A 46 -11.40 2.77 22.59
C LYS A 46 -11.56 2.40 24.07
N GLY A 47 -10.67 1.56 24.60
CA GLY A 47 -10.74 1.13 25.99
C GLY A 47 -10.20 2.18 26.97
N ASP A 48 -10.92 2.40 28.08
CA ASP A 48 -10.36 3.09 29.25
C ASP A 48 -9.67 2.07 30.19
N GLY A 49 -8.54 2.44 30.78
CA GLY A 49 -7.80 1.60 31.73
C GLY A 49 -6.88 0.53 31.11
N PRO A 50 -6.64 -0.62 31.77
CA PRO A 50 -5.65 -1.61 31.31
C PRO A 50 -6.02 -2.25 29.97
N GLY A 51 -7.30 -2.36 29.63
CA GLY A 51 -7.75 -2.82 28.31
C GLY A 51 -7.33 -1.87 27.18
N GLY A 52 -7.44 -0.56 27.38
CA GLY A 52 -6.97 0.46 26.44
C GLY A 52 -5.46 0.48 26.26
N PHE A 53 -4.70 0.17 27.33
CA PHE A 53 -3.25 0.07 27.25
C PHE A 53 -2.81 -1.08 26.33
N PHE A 54 -3.39 -2.28 26.48
CA PHE A 54 -3.09 -3.40 25.59
C PHE A 54 -3.58 -3.15 24.16
N GLU A 55 -4.73 -2.51 23.99
CA GLU A 55 -5.25 -2.10 22.68
C GLU A 55 -4.25 -1.15 21.98
N GLY A 56 -3.74 -0.14 22.67
CA GLY A 56 -2.75 0.80 22.14
C GLY A 56 -1.44 0.10 21.73
N ILE A 57 -0.93 -0.81 22.56
CA ILE A 57 0.27 -1.60 22.22
C ILE A 57 0.04 -2.40 20.94
N ILE A 58 -1.09 -3.10 20.83
CA ILE A 58 -1.42 -3.91 19.65
C ILE A 58 -1.54 -3.02 18.40
N ARG A 59 -2.22 -1.87 18.50
CA ARG A 59 -2.35 -0.90 17.40
C ARG A 59 -0.99 -0.37 16.94
N ILE A 60 -0.06 -0.08 17.87
CA ILE A 60 1.32 0.34 17.55
C ILE A 60 2.08 -0.77 16.82
N PHE A 61 2.02 -2.02 17.30
CA PHE A 61 2.67 -3.14 16.62
C PHE A 61 2.13 -3.34 15.20
N ILE A 62 0.81 -3.25 15.02
CA ILE A 62 0.17 -3.31 13.71
C ILE A 62 0.67 -2.18 12.81
N ALA A 63 0.72 -0.93 13.31
CA ALA A 63 1.22 0.21 12.56
C ALA A 63 2.68 0.04 12.11
N ILE A 64 3.55 -0.48 12.98
CA ILE A 64 4.96 -0.77 12.65
C ILE A 64 5.07 -1.85 11.57
N ILE A 65 4.31 -2.95 11.68
CA ILE A 65 4.31 -4.04 10.68
C ILE A 65 3.84 -3.52 9.33
N ILE A 66 2.81 -2.67 9.31
CA ILE A 66 2.26 -2.12 8.07
C ILE A 66 3.22 -1.11 7.45
N LEU A 67 3.88 -0.28 8.27
CA LEU A 67 4.94 0.63 7.80
C LEU A 67 6.11 -0.14 7.18
N ALA A 68 6.59 -1.19 7.85
CA ALA A 68 7.65 -2.05 7.32
C ALA A 68 7.21 -2.72 6.00
N SER A 69 5.97 -3.19 5.94
CA SER A 69 5.37 -3.80 4.73
C SER A 69 5.29 -2.80 3.58
N PHE A 70 4.94 -1.54 3.85
CA PHE A 70 4.93 -0.46 2.87
C PHE A 70 6.35 -0.17 2.33
N ILE A 71 7.35 -0.06 3.21
CA ILE A 71 8.74 0.14 2.80
C ILE A 71 9.22 -1.01 1.91
N LEU A 72 8.96 -2.26 2.31
CA LEU A 72 9.32 -3.44 1.53
C LEU A 72 8.60 -3.46 0.16
N MET A 73 7.34 -3.04 0.11
CA MET A 73 6.59 -2.94 -1.14
C MET A 73 7.21 -1.93 -2.10
N VAL A 74 7.63 -0.75 -1.61
CA VAL A 74 8.32 0.27 -2.42
C VAL A 74 9.69 -0.24 -2.91
N LEU A 75 10.44 -0.95 -2.06
CA LEU A 75 11.71 -1.57 -2.43
C LEU A 75 11.52 -2.67 -3.48
N PHE A 76 10.55 -3.58 -3.30
CA PHE A 76 10.32 -4.66 -4.26
C PHE A 76 9.74 -4.15 -5.59
N SER A 77 8.88 -3.13 -5.57
CA SER A 77 8.37 -2.52 -6.81
C SER A 77 9.47 -1.80 -7.59
N SER A 78 10.35 -1.05 -6.92
CA SER A 78 11.49 -0.37 -7.56
C SER A 78 12.52 -1.37 -8.10
N ILE A 79 12.91 -2.38 -7.31
CA ILE A 79 13.81 -3.45 -7.76
C ILE A 79 13.18 -4.25 -8.91
N GLY A 80 11.89 -4.56 -8.80
CA GLY A 80 11.14 -5.28 -9.83
C GLY A 80 11.09 -4.51 -11.16
N TYR A 81 10.81 -3.21 -11.09
CA TYR A 81 10.83 -2.31 -12.25
C TYR A 81 12.22 -2.22 -12.89
N PHE A 82 13.26 -2.02 -12.07
CA PHE A 82 14.64 -1.92 -12.58
C PHE A 82 15.10 -3.23 -13.24
N ARG A 83 14.79 -4.38 -12.63
CA ARG A 83 15.07 -5.70 -13.23
C ARG A 83 14.24 -5.93 -14.49
N TYR A 84 13.01 -5.45 -14.55
CA TYR A 84 12.17 -5.51 -15.75
C TYR A 84 12.77 -4.71 -16.91
N ILE A 85 13.26 -3.48 -16.65
CA ILE A 85 13.98 -2.68 -17.65
C ILE A 85 15.22 -3.41 -18.17
N LYS A 86 16.00 -4.00 -17.25
CA LYS A 86 17.21 -4.77 -17.57
C LYS A 86 16.93 -6.14 -18.21
N LYS A 87 15.67 -6.48 -18.51
CA LYS A 87 15.23 -7.80 -19.03
C LYS A 87 15.67 -8.98 -18.16
N GLN A 88 15.88 -8.75 -16.86
CA GLN A 88 16.20 -9.77 -15.88
C GLN A 88 14.93 -10.36 -15.25
N LYS A 89 15.05 -11.45 -14.50
CA LYS A 89 13.93 -12.10 -13.79
C LYS A 89 13.42 -11.21 -12.62
N GLY A 90 12.66 -10.16 -12.95
CA GLY A 90 12.04 -9.23 -12.00
C GLY A 90 10.60 -9.59 -11.56
N LYS A 91 9.99 -10.61 -12.17
CA LYS A 91 8.59 -11.00 -11.94
C LYS A 91 8.30 -11.32 -10.47
N MET A 92 9.21 -12.01 -9.77
CA MET A 92 9.02 -12.36 -8.36
C MET A 92 8.93 -11.13 -7.46
N CYS A 93 9.76 -10.11 -7.69
CA CYS A 93 9.69 -8.86 -6.92
C CYS A 93 8.36 -8.12 -7.15
N LEU A 94 7.84 -8.13 -8.39
CA LEU A 94 6.54 -7.54 -8.70
C LEU A 94 5.38 -8.30 -8.04
N ILE A 95 5.45 -9.63 -8.01
CA ILE A 95 4.46 -10.48 -7.31
C ILE A 95 4.50 -10.19 -5.80
N LEU A 96 5.69 -10.14 -5.20
CA LEU A 96 5.85 -9.81 -3.78
C LEU A 96 5.30 -8.41 -3.46
N SER A 97 5.56 -7.41 -4.31
CA SER A 97 4.95 -6.08 -4.12
C SER A 97 3.42 -6.10 -4.20
N ALA A 98 2.85 -6.93 -5.09
CA ALA A 98 1.40 -7.07 -5.20
C ALA A 98 0.79 -7.76 -3.96
N LEU A 99 1.47 -8.77 -3.40
CA LEU A 99 1.04 -9.42 -2.16
C LEU A 99 1.06 -8.44 -0.98
N LEU A 100 2.14 -7.66 -0.83
CA LEU A 100 2.24 -6.65 0.23
C LEU A 100 1.16 -5.57 0.11
N MET A 101 0.83 -5.16 -1.12
CA MET A 101 -0.28 -4.25 -1.38
C MET A 101 -1.62 -4.82 -0.90
N LEU A 102 -1.90 -6.10 -1.16
CA LEU A 102 -3.13 -6.74 -0.67
C LEU A 102 -3.19 -6.75 0.85
N VAL A 103 -2.07 -6.98 1.54
CA VAL A 103 -2.01 -6.92 3.01
C VAL A 103 -2.36 -5.52 3.51
N ILE A 104 -1.75 -4.47 2.96
CA ILE A 104 -2.01 -3.07 3.35
C ILE A 104 -3.48 -2.70 3.12
N ILE A 105 -4.05 -3.08 1.97
CA ILE A 105 -5.45 -2.82 1.64
C ILE A 105 -6.38 -3.52 2.63
N ASN A 106 -6.16 -4.80 2.92
CA ASN A 106 -6.97 -5.54 3.88
C ASN A 106 -6.90 -4.92 5.28
N CYS A 107 -5.70 -4.55 5.75
CA CYS A 107 -5.55 -3.87 7.04
C CYS A 107 -6.28 -2.53 7.08
N ALA A 108 -6.24 -1.75 5.99
CA ALA A 108 -6.98 -0.49 5.90
C ALA A 108 -8.49 -0.73 6.02
N PHE A 109 -9.03 -1.72 5.31
CA PHE A 109 -10.45 -2.09 5.41
C PHE A 109 -10.84 -2.55 6.81
N VAL A 110 -10.01 -3.37 7.46
CA VAL A 110 -10.27 -3.82 8.84
C VAL A 110 -10.31 -2.64 9.80
N MET A 111 -9.38 -1.69 9.70
CA MET A 111 -9.39 -0.48 10.52
C MET A 111 -10.62 0.38 10.22
N ILE A 112 -10.96 0.60 8.96
CA ILE A 112 -12.18 1.34 8.57
C ILE A 112 -13.44 0.67 9.13
N TYR A 113 -13.52 -0.66 9.05
CA TYR A 113 -14.62 -1.43 9.60
C TYR A 113 -14.68 -1.31 11.13
N ASP A 114 -13.55 -1.43 11.83
CA ASP A 114 -13.48 -1.25 13.28
C ASP A 114 -13.92 0.17 13.69
N ALA A 115 -13.57 1.21 12.93
CA ALA A 115 -14.07 2.57 13.17
C ALA A 115 -15.59 2.75 12.92
N CYS A 116 -16.20 1.89 12.12
CA CYS A 116 -17.64 1.92 11.82
C CYS A 116 -18.47 0.96 12.68
N SER A 117 -17.85 -0.02 13.33
CA SER A 117 -18.51 -1.09 14.09
C SER A 117 -18.61 -0.82 15.60
N ASP A 118 -18.42 0.42 16.08
CA ASP A 118 -18.77 0.76 17.46
C ASP A 118 -20.28 0.53 17.68
N GLU A 119 -20.64 -0.07 18.82
CA GLU A 119 -21.93 -0.71 19.20
C GLU A 119 -23.23 0.12 19.03
N LEU A 120 -23.16 1.31 18.44
CA LEU A 120 -24.26 2.26 18.28
C LEU A 120 -24.66 2.51 16.81
N GLY A 121 -24.12 1.75 15.84
CA GLY A 121 -24.57 1.84 14.43
C GLY A 121 -24.24 3.17 13.74
N HIS A 122 -23.31 3.95 14.29
CA HIS A 122 -22.85 5.20 13.72
C HIS A 122 -21.33 5.13 13.48
N CYS A 123 -20.89 5.25 12.23
CA CYS A 123 -19.48 5.54 11.96
C CYS A 123 -19.14 6.85 12.67
N ARG A 124 -18.10 6.86 13.53
CA ARG A 124 -17.65 8.10 14.19
C ARG A 124 -17.47 9.17 13.10
N GLN A 125 -18.06 10.34 13.32
CA GLN A 125 -17.81 11.47 12.42
C GLN A 125 -16.30 11.65 12.32
N TRP A 126 -15.78 11.63 11.08
CA TRP A 126 -14.40 11.92 10.75
C TRP A 126 -14.11 13.39 11.07
N LYS A 127 -14.08 13.75 12.36
CA LYS A 127 -13.70 15.08 12.79
C LYS A 127 -12.19 15.17 12.67
N ILE A 128 -11.74 15.84 11.61
CA ILE A 128 -10.39 16.36 11.51
C ILE A 128 -10.30 17.48 12.53
N TYR A 129 -9.89 17.15 13.76
CA TYR A 129 -9.39 18.17 14.68
C TYR A 129 -8.09 18.69 14.11
N ILE A 130 -8.18 19.84 13.44
CA ILE A 130 -7.04 20.70 13.14
C ILE A 130 -6.70 21.34 14.48
N HIS A 131 -5.57 20.94 15.07
CA HIS A 131 -5.05 21.58 16.27
C HIS A 131 -4.06 22.67 15.89
#